data_AF-A0A067MEF0-F1
#
_entry.id   AF-A0A067MEF0-F1
#
_cell.length_a   1.000
_cell.length_b   1.000
_cell.length_c   1.000
_cell.angle_alpha   90.00
_cell.angle_beta   90.00
_cell.angle_gamma   90.00
#
_symmetry.space_group_name_H-M   'P 1'
#
loop_
_entity.id
_entity.type
_entity.pdbx_description
1 polymer ?
#
loop_
_entity_poly.entity_id
_entity_poly.type
_entity_poly.pdbx_seq_one_letter_code
_entity_poly.pdbx_strand_id
1 'polypeptide(L)'
;MSSYHFTDMGAQAPTSNFATTTVAHPYSAKPHIQLAADSVLRLVRLPCSVKDSIRELIQREWPHGIVSDVMREGLHEFKLGNAPWGSQGIRSAAARAIMQVQRFLLVTSILSCVHECGWSLITQTDIKNFVFDTNMFSFEYIGNTQPSKFFAMSFVDSDAIQLINTHNKAMLAVQNAVAYDKHAVVRMYEELNAVVQFSLIDCECWNKRTLLALLESFEKNGFVFHTSFGMQGNTSGGASSTGTNPDTWVFRLPTKVPSRKLCHSLVTPSAVIPSLESWHCTDSDDPNSWQEIPRSNPPSPKLPDAKESMGWRAWVPWGSPVGF
;
A
#
# COMPACT_ATOMS: atom_id res chain seq x y z
N MET A 1 56.70 -64.32 -28.29
CA MET A 1 55.23 -64.36 -28.22
C MET A 1 54.84 -64.12 -26.76
N SER A 2 54.09 -63.13 -26.32
CA SER A 2 53.75 -61.79 -26.78
C SER A 2 53.47 -61.02 -25.47
N SER A 3 54.06 -59.85 -25.29
CA SER A 3 53.81 -58.95 -24.17
C SER A 3 52.46 -58.24 -24.33
N TYR A 4 51.70 -58.07 -23.25
CA TYR A 4 50.66 -57.04 -23.20
C TYR A 4 50.76 -56.24 -21.89
N HIS A 5 50.97 -54.94 -22.11
CA HIS A 5 50.92 -53.85 -21.16
C HIS A 5 49.50 -53.65 -20.60
N PHE A 6 49.41 -53.42 -19.30
CA PHE A 6 48.22 -52.91 -18.62
C PHE A 6 48.38 -51.40 -18.46
N THR A 7 47.59 -50.62 -19.19
CA THR A 7 47.59 -49.15 -19.10
C THR A 7 46.46 -48.69 -18.19
N ASP A 8 46.85 -47.93 -17.17
CA ASP A 8 46.05 -47.18 -16.23
C ASP A 8 45.18 -46.14 -16.96
N MET A 9 43.87 -46.14 -16.71
CA MET A 9 42.93 -45.11 -17.18
C MET A 9 42.39 -44.35 -15.97
N GLY A 10 42.97 -43.18 -15.74
CA GLY A 10 42.50 -42.21 -14.76
C GLY A 10 41.09 -41.71 -15.08
N ALA A 11 40.20 -41.83 -14.10
CA ALA A 11 38.88 -41.21 -14.12
C ALA A 11 39.01 -39.68 -13.91
N GLN A 12 38.81 -38.91 -14.97
CA GLN A 12 38.56 -37.47 -14.89
C GLN A 12 37.06 -37.22 -14.67
N ALA A 13 36.73 -36.59 -13.54
CA ALA A 13 35.39 -36.10 -13.26
C ALA A 13 35.01 -34.95 -14.22
N PRO A 14 33.77 -34.88 -14.71
CA PRO A 14 33.32 -33.76 -15.52
C PRO A 14 33.09 -32.54 -14.63
N THR A 15 33.97 -31.54 -14.73
CA THR A 15 33.76 -30.20 -14.17
C THR A 15 32.71 -29.48 -15.02
N SER A 16 31.47 -29.42 -14.53
CA SER A 16 30.40 -28.63 -15.12
C SER A 16 30.61 -27.14 -14.84
N ASN A 17 31.35 -26.46 -15.71
CA ASN A 17 31.44 -25.00 -15.72
C ASN A 17 30.19 -24.41 -16.40
N PHE A 18 29.10 -24.23 -15.64
CA PHE A 18 28.03 -23.31 -16.03
C PHE A 18 28.47 -21.88 -15.71
N ALA A 19 29.38 -21.34 -16.52
CA ALA A 19 29.61 -19.91 -16.57
C ALA A 19 28.52 -19.28 -17.43
N THR A 20 27.44 -18.81 -16.79
CA THR A 20 26.45 -17.97 -17.45
C THR A 20 27.09 -16.62 -17.74
N THR A 21 27.65 -16.46 -18.94
CA THR A 21 28.10 -15.16 -19.45
C THR A 21 26.85 -14.32 -19.72
N THR A 22 26.36 -13.63 -18.69
CA THR A 22 25.32 -12.62 -18.83
C THR A 22 25.90 -11.46 -19.61
N VAL A 23 25.68 -11.45 -20.92
CA VAL A 23 25.90 -10.28 -21.77
C VAL A 23 25.03 -9.16 -21.20
N ALA A 24 25.65 -8.18 -20.57
CA ALA A 24 24.94 -7.03 -20.01
C ALA A 24 24.27 -6.27 -21.15
N HIS A 25 22.94 -6.43 -21.28
CA HIS A 25 22.18 -5.59 -22.18
C HIS A 25 22.25 -4.13 -21.68
N PRO A 26 22.53 -3.16 -22.56
CA PRO A 26 22.81 -1.78 -22.18
C PRO A 26 21.62 -1.05 -21.51
N TYR A 27 20.42 -1.65 -21.49
CA TYR A 27 19.27 -1.20 -20.70
C TYR A 27 18.45 -2.40 -20.21
N SER A 28 18.94 -3.12 -19.20
CA SER A 28 18.12 -4.15 -18.54
C SER A 28 17.05 -3.48 -17.67
N ALA A 29 15.94 -3.05 -18.29
CA ALA A 29 14.77 -2.57 -17.55
C ALA A 29 14.35 -3.61 -16.48
N LYS A 30 14.12 -3.12 -15.27
CA LYS A 30 13.82 -3.93 -14.08
C LYS A 30 12.49 -4.69 -14.26
N PRO A 31 12.36 -5.90 -13.68
CA PRO A 31 11.08 -6.59 -13.61
C PRO A 31 10.04 -5.76 -12.87
N HIS A 32 8.82 -5.75 -13.38
CA HIS A 32 7.75 -4.92 -12.81
C HIS A 32 6.36 -5.49 -13.05
N ILE A 33 5.42 -5.05 -12.22
CA ILE A 33 3.99 -5.34 -12.29
C ILE A 33 3.26 -4.05 -12.57
N GLN A 34 2.28 -4.06 -13.48
CA GLN A 34 1.43 -2.92 -13.76
C GLN A 34 -0.04 -3.27 -13.55
N LEU A 35 -0.75 -2.38 -12.85
CA LEU A 35 -2.20 -2.34 -12.84
C LEU A 35 -2.60 -1.42 -14.00
N ALA A 36 -2.94 -2.01 -15.15
CA ALA A 36 -3.12 -1.30 -16.40
C ALA A 36 -4.56 -1.37 -16.89
N ALA A 37 -5.02 -0.27 -17.49
CA ALA A 37 -6.44 -0.09 -17.83
C ALA A 37 -7.35 -0.41 -16.63
N ASP A 38 -8.62 -0.68 -16.88
CA ASP A 38 -9.57 -0.98 -15.79
C ASP A 38 -9.45 -2.43 -15.27
N SER A 39 -8.80 -3.34 -16.01
CA SER A 39 -8.90 -4.79 -15.76
C SER A 39 -7.67 -5.62 -16.07
N VAL A 40 -6.53 -5.03 -16.45
CA VAL A 40 -5.35 -5.80 -16.88
C VAL A 40 -4.28 -5.77 -15.80
N LEU A 41 -3.83 -6.95 -15.36
CA LEU A 41 -2.60 -7.11 -14.59
C LEU A 41 -1.48 -7.52 -15.55
N ARG A 42 -0.44 -6.70 -15.65
CA ARG A 42 0.69 -6.93 -16.54
C ARG A 42 1.94 -7.29 -15.75
N LEU A 43 2.55 -8.42 -16.07
CA LEU A 43 3.79 -8.90 -15.48
C LEU A 43 4.92 -8.84 -16.51
N VAL A 44 5.89 -7.96 -16.29
CA VAL A 44 6.99 -7.71 -17.23
C VAL A 44 8.29 -8.23 -16.65
N ARG A 45 8.98 -9.10 -17.40
CA ARG A 45 10.30 -9.66 -17.08
C ARG A 45 10.39 -10.40 -15.74
N LEU A 46 9.26 -10.83 -15.17
CA LEU A 46 9.23 -11.75 -14.03
C LEU A 46 9.48 -13.20 -14.48
N PRO A 47 10.14 -14.04 -13.65
CA PRO A 47 10.30 -15.47 -13.93
C PRO A 47 8.94 -16.19 -14.03
N CYS A 48 8.88 -17.27 -14.80
CA CYS A 48 7.65 -18.05 -14.98
C CYS A 48 7.10 -18.57 -13.64
N SER A 49 7.95 -19.05 -12.72
CA SER A 49 7.52 -19.52 -11.41
C SER A 49 6.76 -18.47 -10.60
N VAL A 50 7.18 -17.20 -10.67
CA VAL A 50 6.50 -16.08 -10.00
C VAL A 50 5.18 -15.76 -10.70
N LYS A 51 5.16 -15.78 -12.04
CA LYS A 51 3.94 -15.57 -12.83
C LYS A 51 2.88 -16.63 -12.56
N ASP A 52 3.30 -17.90 -12.46
CA ASP A 52 2.42 -19.02 -12.15
C ASP A 52 1.86 -18.91 -10.73
N SER A 53 2.71 -18.54 -9.75
CA SER A 53 2.27 -18.28 -8.37
C SER A 53 1.24 -17.15 -8.30
N ILE A 54 1.44 -16.06 -9.07
CA ILE A 54 0.48 -14.96 -9.18
C ILE A 54 -0.83 -15.43 -9.83
N ARG A 55 -0.76 -16.25 -10.88
CA ARG A 55 -1.96 -16.82 -11.54
C ARG A 55 -2.81 -17.61 -10.55
N GLU A 56 -2.18 -18.54 -9.81
CA GLU A 56 -2.86 -19.36 -8.79
C GLU A 56 -3.48 -18.49 -7.69
N LEU A 57 -2.75 -17.46 -7.25
CA LEU A 57 -3.25 -16.49 -6.28
C LEU A 57 -4.48 -15.74 -6.78
N ILE A 58 -4.47 -15.24 -8.03
CA ILE A 58 -5.63 -14.56 -8.63
C ILE A 58 -6.83 -15.50 -8.68
N GLN A 59 -6.64 -16.75 -9.12
CA GLN A 59 -7.72 -17.73 -9.19
C GLN A 59 -8.33 -18.05 -7.82
N ARG A 60 -7.51 -18.00 -6.77
CA ARG A 60 -7.95 -18.25 -5.39
C ARG A 60 -8.64 -17.04 -4.76
N GLU A 61 -8.14 -15.83 -5.00
CA GLU A 61 -8.48 -14.64 -4.21
C GLU A 61 -9.32 -13.62 -4.95
N TRP A 62 -9.37 -13.67 -6.29
CA TRP A 62 -10.22 -12.79 -7.10
C TRP A 62 -11.50 -13.52 -7.51
N PRO A 63 -12.68 -13.19 -6.93
CA PRO A 63 -13.91 -13.95 -7.15
C PRO A 63 -14.39 -13.98 -8.61
N HIS A 64 -13.98 -12.99 -9.40
CA HIS A 64 -14.35 -12.89 -10.82
C HIS A 64 -13.33 -13.54 -11.76
N GLY A 65 -12.23 -14.07 -11.21
CA GLY A 65 -11.24 -14.86 -11.93
C GLY A 65 -10.55 -14.15 -13.09
N ILE A 66 -9.87 -14.97 -13.90
CA ILE A 66 -9.14 -14.55 -15.09
C ILE A 66 -10.03 -14.77 -16.31
N VAL A 67 -10.27 -13.69 -17.06
CA VAL A 67 -11.03 -13.70 -18.33
C VAL A 67 -10.13 -14.04 -19.51
N SER A 68 -8.89 -13.56 -19.50
CA SER A 68 -7.91 -13.83 -20.54
C SER A 68 -6.51 -13.93 -19.94
N ASP A 69 -5.72 -14.82 -20.51
CA ASP A 69 -4.35 -15.11 -20.09
C ASP A 69 -3.47 -15.11 -21.35
N VAL A 70 -2.62 -14.09 -21.49
CA VAL A 70 -1.81 -13.88 -22.69
C VAL A 70 -0.34 -13.80 -22.32
N MET A 71 0.45 -14.74 -22.83
CA MET A 71 1.90 -14.75 -22.69
C MET A 71 2.57 -14.34 -24.00
N ARG A 72 3.48 -13.37 -23.94
CA ARG A 72 4.34 -12.90 -25.02
C ARG A 72 5.79 -12.82 -24.53
N GLU A 73 6.74 -12.59 -25.42
CA GLU A 73 8.16 -12.49 -25.06
C GLU A 73 8.39 -11.44 -23.96
N GLY A 74 8.79 -11.91 -22.76
CA GLY A 74 9.05 -11.05 -21.60
C GLY A 74 7.80 -10.40 -20.96
N LEU A 75 6.59 -10.68 -21.44
CA LEU A 75 5.35 -10.03 -21.04
C LEU A 75 4.27 -11.06 -20.77
N HIS A 76 3.55 -10.94 -19.66
CA HIS A 76 2.41 -11.78 -19.34
C HIS A 76 1.26 -10.91 -18.85
N GLU A 77 0.11 -11.00 -19.51
CA GLU A 77 -1.07 -10.20 -19.21
C GLU A 77 -2.21 -11.10 -18.74
N PHE A 78 -2.77 -10.77 -17.58
CA PHE A 78 -4.04 -11.31 -17.10
C PHE A 78 -5.12 -10.25 -17.22
N LYS A 79 -6.16 -10.53 -18.00
CA LYS A 79 -7.39 -9.74 -17.99
C LYS A 79 -8.30 -10.30 -16.90
N LEU A 80 -8.64 -9.49 -15.91
CA LEU A 80 -9.44 -9.87 -14.75
C LEU A 80 -10.92 -9.55 -14.98
N GLY A 81 -11.80 -10.39 -14.43
CA GLY A 81 -13.24 -10.12 -14.46
C GLY A 81 -13.61 -8.89 -13.63
N ASN A 82 -14.66 -8.18 -14.04
CA ASN A 82 -15.24 -7.03 -13.32
C ASN A 82 -14.32 -5.83 -13.02
N ALA A 83 -13.24 -5.66 -13.78
CA ALA A 83 -12.47 -4.42 -13.79
C ALA A 83 -12.00 -3.92 -12.39
N PRO A 84 -11.15 -4.68 -11.69
CA PRO A 84 -10.70 -4.34 -10.33
C PRO A 84 -10.00 -2.99 -10.18
N TRP A 85 -9.42 -2.47 -11.27
CA TRP A 85 -8.71 -1.19 -11.28
C TRP A 85 -9.61 -0.04 -11.72
N GLY A 86 -10.68 -0.40 -12.43
CA GLY A 86 -11.70 0.51 -12.88
C GLY A 86 -12.76 0.74 -11.81
N SER A 87 -13.63 1.68 -12.11
CA SER A 87 -14.72 2.09 -11.23
C SER A 87 -16.05 2.24 -11.98
N GLN A 88 -16.05 1.94 -13.28
CA GLN A 88 -17.24 2.02 -14.11
C GLN A 88 -18.12 0.77 -13.95
N GLY A 89 -19.43 0.98 -13.85
CA GLY A 89 -20.44 -0.08 -13.93
C GLY A 89 -20.99 -0.61 -12.60
N ILE A 90 -20.43 -0.22 -11.44
CA ILE A 90 -20.94 -0.66 -10.14
C ILE A 90 -21.95 0.36 -9.58
N ARG A 91 -23.24 0.03 -9.67
CA ARG A 91 -24.34 0.96 -9.37
C ARG A 91 -24.66 1.10 -7.87
N SER A 92 -24.37 0.07 -7.07
CA SER A 92 -24.67 0.05 -5.63
C SER A 92 -23.48 0.54 -4.80
N ALA A 93 -23.74 1.33 -3.76
CA ALA A 93 -22.72 1.74 -2.79
C ALA A 93 -22.08 0.53 -2.08
N ALA A 94 -22.91 -0.43 -1.66
CA ALA A 94 -22.43 -1.67 -1.02
C ALA A 94 -21.55 -2.50 -1.97
N ALA A 95 -21.96 -2.63 -3.24
CA ALA A 95 -21.16 -3.35 -4.23
C ALA A 95 -19.82 -2.66 -4.51
N ARG A 96 -19.80 -1.31 -4.49
CA ARG A 96 -18.55 -0.54 -4.61
C ARG A 96 -17.63 -0.82 -3.44
N ALA A 97 -18.13 -0.76 -2.20
CA ALA A 97 -17.35 -1.03 -1.00
C ALA A 97 -16.74 -2.45 -1.01
N ILE A 98 -17.52 -3.47 -1.36
CA ILE A 98 -17.03 -4.85 -1.49
C ILE A 98 -15.91 -4.93 -2.54
N MET A 99 -16.13 -4.34 -3.72
CA MET A 99 -15.14 -4.36 -4.79
C MET A 99 -13.85 -3.62 -4.39
N GLN A 100 -13.97 -2.50 -3.66
CA GLN A 100 -12.81 -1.79 -3.11
C GLN A 100 -11.97 -2.68 -2.18
N VAL A 101 -12.62 -3.39 -1.26
CA VAL A 101 -11.92 -4.27 -0.32
C VAL A 101 -11.24 -5.42 -1.08
N GLN A 102 -11.95 -6.04 -2.01
CA GLN A 102 -11.42 -7.16 -2.80
C GLN A 102 -10.21 -6.76 -3.66
N ARG A 103 -10.22 -5.58 -4.30
CA ARG A 103 -9.06 -5.12 -5.08
C ARG A 103 -7.85 -4.82 -4.20
N PHE A 104 -8.06 -4.27 -3.00
CA PHE A 104 -6.97 -4.00 -2.05
C PHE A 104 -6.39 -5.31 -1.51
N LEU A 105 -7.24 -6.29 -1.21
CA LEU A 105 -6.79 -7.64 -0.85
C LEU A 105 -5.94 -8.25 -1.96
N LEU A 106 -6.41 -8.20 -3.21
CA LEU A 106 -5.69 -8.75 -4.36
C LEU A 106 -4.31 -8.12 -4.54
N VAL A 107 -4.20 -6.78 -4.54
CA VAL A 107 -2.90 -6.10 -4.67
C VAL A 107 -1.98 -6.44 -3.49
N THR A 108 -2.50 -6.42 -2.26
CA THR A 108 -1.73 -6.76 -1.05
C THR A 108 -1.17 -8.19 -1.14
N SER A 109 -1.99 -9.14 -1.57
CA SER A 109 -1.60 -10.53 -1.73
C SER A 109 -0.61 -10.75 -2.86
N ILE A 110 -0.75 -10.04 -3.99
CA ILE A 110 0.25 -10.06 -5.08
C ILE A 110 1.61 -9.57 -4.57
N LEU A 111 1.63 -8.43 -3.85
CA LEU A 111 2.88 -7.91 -3.27
C LEU A 111 3.50 -8.88 -2.27
N SER A 112 2.67 -9.53 -1.43
CA SER A 112 3.13 -10.56 -0.49
C SER A 112 3.72 -11.78 -1.22
N CYS A 113 3.05 -12.27 -2.26
CA CYS A 113 3.49 -13.41 -3.07
C CYS A 113 4.83 -13.14 -3.77
N VAL A 114 4.96 -11.97 -4.40
CA VAL A 114 6.20 -11.55 -5.06
C VAL A 114 7.33 -11.44 -4.03
N HIS A 115 7.04 -10.87 -2.86
CA HIS A 115 7.98 -10.81 -1.75
C HIS A 115 8.42 -12.20 -1.31
N GLU A 116 7.50 -13.13 -1.05
CA GLU A 116 7.81 -14.52 -0.67
C GLU A 116 8.63 -15.28 -1.73
N CYS A 117 8.49 -14.91 -3.00
CA CYS A 117 9.33 -15.42 -4.09
C CYS A 117 10.74 -14.81 -4.13
N GLY A 118 11.11 -13.96 -3.17
CA GLY A 118 12.43 -13.37 -3.05
C GLY A 118 12.62 -12.03 -3.74
N TRP A 119 11.54 -11.37 -4.14
CA TRP A 119 11.58 -10.09 -4.87
C TRP A 119 11.18 -8.93 -3.95
N SER A 120 12.07 -7.96 -3.78
CA SER A 120 11.77 -6.74 -3.03
C SER A 120 11.27 -5.65 -3.96
N LEU A 121 10.22 -4.94 -3.55
CA LEU A 121 9.81 -3.71 -4.20
C LEU A 121 10.92 -2.66 -4.07
N ILE A 122 11.32 -2.05 -5.19
CA ILE A 122 12.29 -0.95 -5.25
C ILE A 122 11.54 0.38 -5.26
N THR A 123 10.55 0.49 -6.13
CA THR A 123 9.83 1.73 -6.38
C THR A 123 8.43 1.44 -6.89
N GLN A 124 7.52 2.34 -6.56
CA GLN A 124 6.19 2.43 -7.14
C GLN A 124 6.12 3.77 -7.89
N THR A 125 5.53 3.72 -9.07
CA THR A 125 5.27 4.91 -9.87
C THR A 125 3.80 4.92 -10.26
N ASP A 126 3.12 6.02 -9.95
CA ASP A 126 1.79 6.32 -10.43
C ASP A 126 1.91 7.19 -11.68
N ILE A 127 1.84 6.57 -12.85
CA ILE A 127 1.90 7.30 -14.12
C ILE A 127 0.47 7.54 -14.57
N LYS A 128 0.03 8.78 -14.35
CA LYS A 128 -1.25 9.26 -14.87
C LYS A 128 -1.06 9.69 -16.31
N ASN A 129 -1.55 8.88 -17.25
CA ASN A 129 -1.63 9.28 -18.65
C ASN A 129 -3.11 9.44 -19.01
N PHE A 130 -3.43 10.46 -19.79
CA PHE A 130 -4.79 10.90 -20.15
C PHE A 130 -5.71 9.78 -20.67
N VAL A 131 -5.16 8.66 -21.13
CA VAL A 131 -5.93 7.54 -21.68
C VAL A 131 -6.03 6.36 -20.70
N PHE A 132 -5.01 6.10 -19.86
CA PHE A 132 -5.01 5.01 -18.89
C PHE A 132 -4.07 5.33 -17.72
N ASP A 133 -4.62 5.47 -16.51
CA ASP A 133 -3.81 5.50 -15.29
C ASP A 133 -3.19 4.12 -15.07
N THR A 134 -1.88 4.09 -14.84
CA THR A 134 -1.15 2.85 -14.61
C THR A 134 -0.29 2.97 -13.37
N ASN A 135 -0.63 2.17 -12.35
CA ASN A 135 0.26 1.94 -11.22
C ASN A 135 1.30 0.91 -11.61
N MET A 136 2.57 1.25 -11.51
CA MET A 136 3.67 0.33 -11.79
C MET A 136 4.52 0.10 -10.53
N PHE A 137 4.78 -1.17 -10.24
CA PHE A 137 5.60 -1.64 -9.13
C PHE A 137 6.85 -2.31 -9.69
N SER A 138 8.04 -1.77 -9.42
CA SER A 138 9.30 -2.31 -9.92
C SER A 138 10.05 -3.06 -8.84
N PHE A 139 10.65 -4.20 -9.19
CA PHE A 139 11.20 -5.16 -8.24
C PHE A 139 12.67 -5.49 -8.51
N GLU A 140 13.36 -5.87 -7.43
CA GLU A 140 14.70 -6.46 -7.45
C GLU A 140 14.67 -7.82 -6.78
N TYR A 141 15.33 -8.80 -7.40
CA TYR A 141 15.52 -10.09 -6.76
C TYR A 141 16.59 -9.98 -5.68
N ILE A 142 16.21 -10.25 -4.44
CA ILE A 142 17.11 -10.23 -3.27
C ILE A 142 17.30 -11.64 -2.67
N GLY A 143 16.68 -12.66 -3.26
CA GLY A 143 16.80 -14.05 -2.80
C GLY A 143 15.97 -14.29 -1.55
N ASN A 144 16.60 -14.64 -0.43
CA ASN A 144 15.84 -15.02 0.76
C ASN A 144 15.24 -13.80 1.47
N THR A 145 13.94 -13.61 1.28
CA THR A 145 13.16 -12.61 2.02
C THR A 145 12.67 -13.15 3.36
N GLN A 146 12.58 -12.29 4.36
CA GLN A 146 11.95 -12.66 5.63
C GLN A 146 10.43 -12.85 5.43
N PRO A 147 9.83 -13.98 5.84
CA PRO A 147 8.38 -14.13 5.80
C PRO A 147 7.72 -12.94 6.50
N SER A 148 6.76 -12.32 5.85
CA SER A 148 6.16 -11.05 6.29
C SER A 148 4.66 -11.10 6.05
N LYS A 149 3.87 -10.56 6.98
CA LYS A 149 2.43 -10.39 6.77
C LYS A 149 2.15 -9.00 6.26
N PHE A 150 1.34 -8.89 5.21
CA PHE A 150 1.00 -7.61 4.60
C PHE A 150 -0.43 -7.20 4.95
N PHE A 151 -0.63 -5.89 5.11
CA PHE A 151 -1.96 -5.29 5.22
C PHE A 151 -1.98 -3.94 4.51
N ALA A 152 -3.16 -3.47 4.15
CA ALA A 152 -3.35 -2.15 3.55
C ALA A 152 -4.08 -1.21 4.49
N MET A 153 -3.77 0.08 4.39
CA MET A 153 -4.46 1.17 5.04
C MET A 153 -4.89 2.16 3.97
N SER A 154 -6.18 2.47 3.90
CA SER A 154 -6.76 3.35 2.89
C SER A 154 -7.43 4.54 3.57
N PHE A 155 -7.31 5.74 3.00
CA PHE A 155 -7.97 6.94 3.54
C PHE A 155 -9.38 7.06 2.95
N VAL A 156 -10.40 6.76 3.75
CA VAL A 156 -11.79 6.80 3.31
C VAL A 156 -12.39 8.14 3.73
N ASP A 157 -13.00 8.85 2.79
CA ASP A 157 -13.49 10.22 3.00
C ASP A 157 -12.38 11.14 3.54
N SER A 158 -12.73 12.23 4.23
CA SER A 158 -11.75 13.17 4.76
C SER A 158 -11.24 12.77 6.14
N ASP A 159 -12.07 12.09 6.94
CA ASP A 159 -11.88 11.86 8.37
C ASP A 159 -11.69 10.40 8.76
N ALA A 160 -11.73 9.44 7.82
CA ALA A 160 -11.61 8.02 8.13
C ALA A 160 -10.38 7.35 7.51
N ILE A 161 -9.84 6.38 8.25
CA ILE A 161 -8.91 5.39 7.70
C ILE A 161 -9.52 4.01 7.82
N GLN A 162 -9.26 3.18 6.83
CA GLN A 162 -9.70 1.80 6.77
C GLN A 162 -8.47 0.90 6.72
N LEU A 163 -8.37 -0.03 7.67
CA LEU A 163 -7.37 -1.10 7.66
C LEU A 163 -7.97 -2.35 7.01
N ILE A 164 -7.25 -2.93 6.06
CA ILE A 164 -7.67 -4.07 5.25
C ILE A 164 -6.65 -5.19 5.42
N ASN A 165 -7.12 -6.40 5.70
CA ASN A 165 -6.29 -7.56 6.08
C ASN A 165 -5.43 -7.29 7.33
N THR A 166 -6.00 -6.57 8.29
CA THR A 166 -5.25 -6.00 9.41
C THR A 166 -4.95 -7.00 10.52
N HIS A 167 -4.02 -6.62 11.40
CA HIS A 167 -3.61 -7.38 12.58
C HIS A 167 -3.96 -6.63 13.86
N ASN A 168 -4.14 -7.34 14.98
CA ASN A 168 -4.39 -6.71 16.28
C ASN A 168 -3.34 -5.65 16.65
N LYS A 169 -2.07 -5.87 16.29
CA LYS A 169 -1.01 -4.88 16.50
C LYS A 169 -1.19 -3.60 15.67
N ALA A 170 -1.75 -3.70 14.47
CA ALA A 170 -1.99 -2.54 13.62
C ALA A 170 -3.16 -1.72 14.17
N MET A 171 -4.22 -2.38 14.65
CA MET A 171 -5.32 -1.70 15.35
C MET A 171 -4.83 -0.97 16.60
N LEU A 172 -3.99 -1.62 17.42
CA LEU A 172 -3.37 -1.00 18.60
C LEU A 172 -2.48 0.18 18.21
N ALA A 173 -1.73 0.08 17.12
CA ALA A 173 -0.89 1.16 16.63
C ALA A 173 -1.72 2.41 16.26
N VAL A 174 -2.86 2.22 15.57
CA VAL A 174 -3.79 3.31 15.28
C VAL A 174 -4.33 3.92 16.58
N GLN A 175 -4.85 3.10 17.50
CA GLN A 175 -5.39 3.57 18.78
C GLN A 175 -4.36 4.39 19.57
N ASN A 176 -3.10 3.94 19.63
CA ASN A 176 -2.03 4.66 20.31
C ASN A 176 -1.69 5.99 19.64
N ALA A 177 -1.65 6.02 18.30
CA ALA A 177 -1.37 7.25 17.55
C ALA A 177 -2.50 8.28 17.73
N VAL A 178 -3.73 7.79 17.74
CA VAL A 178 -4.95 8.57 17.89
C VAL A 178 -5.13 9.10 19.31
N ALA A 179 -4.71 8.35 20.34
CA ALA A 179 -4.78 8.80 21.74
C ALA A 179 -3.95 10.07 22.04
N TYR A 180 -2.97 10.40 21.20
CA TYR A 180 -2.25 11.67 21.28
C TYR A 180 -3.10 12.88 20.85
N ASP A 181 -4.19 12.64 20.10
CA ASP A 181 -5.11 13.65 19.59
C ASP A 181 -6.46 13.54 20.32
N LYS A 182 -6.72 14.44 21.27
CA LYS A 182 -7.86 14.36 22.20
C LYS A 182 -9.24 14.44 21.53
N HIS A 183 -9.31 14.76 20.25
CA HIS A 183 -10.54 14.87 19.48
C HIS A 183 -10.90 13.58 18.74
N ALA A 184 -9.97 12.63 18.66
CA ALA A 184 -10.14 11.50 17.78
C ALA A 184 -10.78 10.31 18.52
N VAL A 185 -12.09 10.17 18.39
CA VAL A 185 -12.83 9.01 18.89
C VAL A 185 -12.99 7.98 17.79
N VAL A 186 -12.40 6.82 17.99
CA VAL A 186 -12.45 5.72 17.03
C VAL A 186 -13.82 5.06 17.04
N ARG A 187 -14.51 5.05 15.89
CA ARG A 187 -15.58 4.07 15.62
C ARG A 187 -15.01 2.91 14.83
N MET A 188 -15.13 1.71 15.38
CA MET A 188 -14.78 0.46 14.69
C MET A 188 -16.03 -0.10 13.99
N TYR A 189 -15.91 -0.31 12.68
CA TYR A 189 -16.91 -1.03 11.89
C TYR A 189 -16.26 -2.26 11.26
N GLU A 190 -16.89 -3.41 11.40
CA GLU A 190 -16.56 -4.63 10.68
C GLU A 190 -17.66 -4.86 9.64
N GLU A 191 -17.48 -4.31 8.43
CA GLU A 191 -18.49 -4.47 7.38
C GLU A 191 -18.20 -5.66 6.46
N LEU A 192 -16.98 -6.18 6.48
CA LEU A 192 -16.53 -7.37 5.77
C LEU A 192 -15.35 -7.90 6.61
N ASN A 193 -15.32 -9.20 6.96
CA ASN A 193 -14.38 -9.84 7.93
C ASN A 193 -12.86 -9.55 7.80
N ALA A 194 -12.43 -8.69 6.88
CA ALA A 194 -11.05 -8.24 6.70
C ALA A 194 -10.86 -6.73 6.88
N VAL A 195 -11.88 -5.98 7.29
CA VAL A 195 -11.91 -4.52 7.27
C VAL A 195 -12.18 -3.96 8.66
N VAL A 196 -11.35 -3.02 9.09
CA VAL A 196 -11.56 -2.25 10.31
C VAL A 196 -11.40 -0.78 10.00
N GLN A 197 -12.47 -0.01 10.17
CA GLN A 197 -12.44 1.44 9.99
C GLN A 197 -12.16 2.18 11.31
N PHE A 198 -11.52 3.34 11.21
CA PHE A 198 -11.28 4.30 12.27
C PHE A 198 -11.64 5.68 11.72
N SER A 199 -12.68 6.30 12.23
CA SER A 199 -13.02 7.70 11.91
C SER A 199 -12.57 8.62 13.04
N LEU A 200 -12.14 9.83 12.70
CA LEU A 200 -12.00 10.91 13.66
C LEU A 200 -13.39 11.45 14.01
N ILE A 201 -13.60 11.95 15.22
CA ILE A 201 -14.83 12.68 15.58
C ILE A 201 -14.46 14.16 15.67
N ASP A 202 -15.36 15.03 15.20
CA ASP A 202 -15.20 16.49 15.24
C ASP A 202 -13.90 17.02 14.58
N CYS A 203 -13.29 16.24 13.70
CA CYS A 203 -12.11 16.64 12.93
C CYS A 203 -12.39 16.44 11.45
N GLU A 204 -12.12 17.46 10.64
CA GLU A 204 -12.39 17.42 9.20
C GLU A 204 -11.39 16.52 8.45
N CYS A 205 -10.16 16.36 8.95
CA CYS A 205 -9.16 15.53 8.27
C CYS A 205 -8.00 15.01 9.12
N TRP A 206 -7.38 13.94 8.64
CA TRP A 206 -6.09 13.44 9.15
C TRP A 206 -4.97 14.43 8.82
N ASN A 207 -4.54 15.20 9.81
CA ASN A 207 -3.45 16.16 9.64
C ASN A 207 -2.07 15.47 9.61
N LYS A 208 -1.06 16.20 9.10
CA LYS A 208 0.32 15.69 8.98
C LYS A 208 0.90 15.17 10.30
N ARG A 209 0.60 15.81 11.43
CA ARG A 209 1.11 15.40 12.74
C ARG A 209 0.52 14.05 13.15
N THR A 210 -0.79 13.86 12.97
CA THR A 210 -1.46 12.59 13.28
C THR A 210 -0.98 11.47 12.35
N LEU A 211 -0.76 11.76 11.06
CA LEU A 211 -0.17 10.80 10.12
C LEU A 211 1.26 10.38 10.48
N LEU A 212 2.10 11.33 10.92
CA LEU A 212 3.46 11.04 11.39
C LEU A 212 3.44 10.22 12.69
N ALA A 213 2.58 10.56 13.64
CA ALA A 213 2.40 9.79 14.87
C ALA A 213 1.91 8.36 14.57
N LEU A 214 1.08 8.20 13.54
CA LEU A 214 0.60 6.91 13.07
C LEU A 214 1.73 6.06 12.48
N LEU A 215 2.57 6.64 11.60
CA LEU A 215 3.75 5.96 11.06
C LEU A 215 4.73 5.55 12.16
N GLU A 216 5.00 6.44 13.12
CA GLU A 216 5.87 6.16 14.26
C GLU A 216 5.28 5.03 15.13
N SER A 217 3.97 5.04 15.36
CA SER A 217 3.28 3.99 16.11
C SER A 217 3.34 2.63 15.40
N PHE A 218 3.18 2.61 14.07
CA PHE A 218 3.37 1.40 13.27
C PHE A 218 4.80 0.87 13.38
N GLU A 219 5.81 1.72 13.26
CA GLU A 219 7.22 1.33 13.39
C GLU A 219 7.53 0.77 14.79
N LYS A 220 7.04 1.41 15.86
CA LYS A 220 7.15 0.92 17.24
C LYS A 220 6.53 -0.47 17.43
N ASN A 221 5.51 -0.81 16.64
CA ASN A 221 4.87 -2.12 16.65
C ASN A 221 5.50 -3.14 15.68
N GLY A 222 6.62 -2.78 15.05
CA GLY A 222 7.41 -3.64 14.15
C GLY A 222 6.93 -3.65 12.70
N PHE A 223 5.98 -2.79 12.34
CA PHE A 223 5.55 -2.65 10.96
C PHE A 223 6.56 -1.83 10.17
N VAL A 224 6.70 -2.20 8.90
CA VAL A 224 7.54 -1.49 7.93
C VAL A 224 6.63 -0.98 6.84
N PHE A 225 6.67 0.34 6.60
CA PHE A 225 6.02 0.93 5.44
C PHE A 225 6.61 0.31 4.17
N HIS A 226 5.75 -0.21 3.30
CA HIS A 226 6.18 -0.91 2.08
C HIS A 226 6.03 -0.04 0.84
N THR A 227 4.84 0.53 0.63
CA THR A 227 4.55 1.41 -0.51
C THR A 227 3.26 2.19 -0.29
N SER A 228 3.04 3.21 -1.13
CA SER A 228 1.77 3.92 -1.25
C SER A 228 1.38 3.98 -2.72
N PHE A 229 0.10 3.84 -3.02
CA PHE A 229 -0.42 4.04 -4.37
C PHE A 229 -1.87 4.54 -4.34
N GLY A 230 -2.26 5.28 -5.36
CA GLY A 230 -3.64 5.69 -5.56
C GLY A 230 -4.39 4.66 -6.39
N MET A 231 -5.61 4.29 -5.98
CA MET A 231 -6.54 3.55 -6.83
C MET A 231 -7.68 4.46 -7.25
N GLN A 232 -7.98 4.51 -8.54
CA GLN A 232 -9.15 5.26 -9.02
C GLN A 232 -10.45 4.70 -8.44
N GLY A 233 -11.24 5.57 -7.81
CA GLY A 233 -12.67 5.41 -7.57
C GLY A 233 -13.40 6.52 -8.31
N ASN A 234 -14.18 6.20 -9.36
CA ASN A 234 -15.07 7.18 -9.97
C ASN A 234 -16.12 7.62 -8.95
N THR A 235 -16.13 8.93 -8.72
CA THR A 235 -17.35 9.71 -8.53
C THR A 235 -17.75 10.25 -9.91
N SER A 236 -18.54 9.51 -10.68
CA SER A 236 -19.12 10.04 -11.90
C SER A 236 -20.52 10.59 -11.65
N GLY A 237 -20.66 11.92 -11.76
CA GLY A 237 -21.93 12.60 -12.07
C GLY A 237 -22.47 13.54 -10.98
N GLY A 238 -22.20 14.84 -11.15
CA GLY A 238 -22.87 15.91 -10.39
C GLY A 238 -21.88 16.80 -9.65
N ALA A 239 -21.91 18.10 -9.95
CA ALA A 239 -21.11 19.09 -9.25
C ALA A 239 -21.26 18.95 -7.72
N SER A 240 -20.13 19.06 -7.01
CA SER A 240 -19.98 19.27 -5.55
C SER A 240 -19.71 18.11 -4.57
N SER A 241 -19.31 16.91 -5.00
CA SER A 241 -18.66 15.96 -4.06
C SER A 241 -17.27 15.54 -4.54
N THR A 242 -16.26 16.09 -3.88
CA THR A 242 -14.83 15.75 -3.93
C THR A 242 -14.58 14.29 -3.55
N GLY A 243 -14.95 13.35 -4.43
CA GLY A 243 -14.59 11.93 -4.25
C GLY A 243 -13.11 11.74 -4.52
N THR A 244 -12.29 12.06 -3.53
CA THR A 244 -10.85 11.81 -3.55
C THR A 244 -10.61 10.31 -3.62
N ASN A 245 -9.78 9.88 -4.58
CA ASN A 245 -9.25 8.52 -4.59
C ASN A 245 -8.57 8.27 -3.24
N PRO A 246 -8.93 7.19 -2.53
CA PRO A 246 -8.31 6.93 -1.25
C PRO A 246 -6.86 6.52 -1.52
N ASP A 247 -5.92 7.36 -1.11
CA ASP A 247 -4.51 6.98 -1.07
C ASP A 247 -4.41 5.70 -0.23
N THR A 248 -3.68 4.71 -0.73
CA THR A 248 -3.58 3.41 -0.07
C THR A 248 -2.14 3.13 0.26
N TRP A 249 -1.87 2.90 1.54
CA TRP A 249 -0.57 2.57 2.08
C TRP A 249 -0.53 1.09 2.41
N VAL A 250 0.52 0.41 1.98
CA VAL A 250 0.75 -0.99 2.29
C VAL A 250 1.87 -1.08 3.31
N PHE A 251 1.63 -1.90 4.34
CA PHE A 251 2.58 -2.17 5.41
C PHE A 251 2.87 -3.66 5.46
N ARG A 252 4.07 -3.99 5.94
CA ARG A 252 4.47 -5.38 6.19
C ARG A 252 4.96 -5.55 7.63
N LEU A 253 4.65 -6.70 8.23
CA LEU A 253 5.12 -7.13 9.53
C LEU A 253 6.01 -8.37 9.36
N PRO A 254 7.35 -8.24 9.49
CA PRO A 254 8.25 -9.39 9.46
C PRO A 254 7.90 -10.38 10.60
N THR A 255 7.72 -11.66 10.28
CA THR A 255 7.29 -12.66 11.29
C THR A 255 8.45 -13.24 12.10
N LYS A 256 9.67 -13.16 11.57
CA LYS A 256 10.90 -13.40 12.33
C LYS A 256 11.44 -12.07 12.79
N VAL A 257 11.60 -11.89 14.10
CA VAL A 257 12.38 -10.78 14.65
C VAL A 257 13.78 -10.90 14.05
N PRO A 258 14.23 -9.96 13.20
CA PRO A 258 15.63 -9.95 12.85
C PRO A 258 16.37 -9.79 14.18
N SER A 259 17.33 -10.67 14.45
CA SER A 259 18.32 -10.48 15.50
C SER A 259 19.14 -9.24 15.17
N ARG A 260 18.55 -8.06 15.27
CA ARG A 260 19.27 -6.79 15.15
C ARG A 260 20.10 -6.72 16.42
N LYS A 261 21.39 -7.05 16.30
CA LYS A 261 22.39 -6.29 17.03
C LYS A 261 22.14 -4.84 16.62
N LEU A 262 21.56 -4.05 17.52
CA LEU A 262 21.55 -2.60 17.40
C LEU A 262 23.01 -2.19 17.28
N CYS A 263 23.47 -1.93 16.05
CA CYS A 263 24.73 -1.22 15.84
C CYS A 263 24.47 0.23 16.25
N HIS A 264 24.55 0.49 17.55
CA HIS A 264 24.90 1.82 18.06
C HIS A 264 26.39 2.05 17.75
N SER A 265 26.72 2.27 16.48
CA SER A 265 28.02 2.83 16.12
C SER A 265 27.82 3.73 14.91
N LEU A 266 27.59 5.01 15.19
CA LEU A 266 28.26 6.17 14.59
C LEU A 266 27.47 7.42 15.03
N VAL A 267 27.55 7.74 16.32
CA VAL A 267 27.46 9.12 16.79
C VAL A 267 28.66 9.30 17.70
N THR A 268 29.76 9.80 17.14
CA THR A 268 30.80 10.45 17.94
C THR A 268 30.30 11.84 18.31
N PRO A 269 30.25 12.22 19.60
CA PRO A 269 29.80 13.54 20.00
C PRO A 269 30.97 14.52 19.87
N SER A 270 31.09 15.18 18.73
CA SER A 270 31.85 16.43 18.65
C SER A 270 31.55 17.18 17.35
N ALA A 271 30.55 18.06 17.40
CA ALA A 271 30.47 19.24 16.55
C ALA A 271 29.51 20.22 17.23
N VAL A 272 30.07 21.30 17.76
CA VAL A 272 29.34 22.47 18.25
C VAL A 272 28.62 23.10 17.07
N ILE A 273 27.30 23.24 17.15
CA ILE A 273 26.48 23.95 16.17
C ILE A 273 26.64 25.46 16.44
N PRO A 274 27.04 26.30 15.46
CA PRO A 274 27.00 27.75 15.61
C PRO A 274 25.56 28.25 15.57
N SER A 275 25.25 29.23 16.41
CA SER A 275 23.97 29.95 16.47
C SER A 275 23.59 30.53 15.11
N LEU A 276 22.38 30.22 14.66
CA LEU A 276 21.74 30.83 13.49
C LEU A 276 21.19 32.21 13.87
N GLU A 277 22.07 33.21 13.95
CA GLU A 277 21.70 34.62 13.83
C GLU A 277 22.20 35.13 12.48
N SER A 278 21.41 36.00 11.84
CA SER A 278 21.62 36.69 10.56
C SER A 278 21.28 35.93 9.26
N TRP A 279 19.99 35.96 8.91
CA TRP A 279 19.57 36.16 7.52
C TRP A 279 18.75 37.44 7.47
N HIS A 280 19.37 38.53 7.06
CA HIS A 280 18.67 39.74 6.64
C HIS A 280 18.13 39.53 5.24
N CYS A 281 16.80 39.57 5.10
CA CYS A 281 16.13 39.76 3.83
C CYS A 281 15.51 41.15 3.88
N THR A 282 16.14 42.10 3.22
CA THR A 282 15.51 43.38 2.86
C THR A 282 14.74 43.15 1.57
N ASP A 283 13.42 43.27 1.63
CA ASP A 283 12.66 43.95 0.58
C ASP A 283 11.29 44.36 1.13
N SER A 284 10.87 45.53 0.68
CA SER A 284 9.76 46.33 1.18
C SER A 284 8.42 45.82 0.67
N ASP A 285 7.42 45.73 1.53
CA ASP A 285 6.02 45.79 1.12
C ASP A 285 5.18 46.46 2.21
N ASP A 286 4.43 47.48 1.79
CA ASP A 286 3.66 48.44 2.58
C ASP A 286 2.41 47.79 3.22
N PRO A 287 2.25 47.82 4.56
CA PRO A 287 1.17 47.11 5.25
C PRO A 287 -0.22 47.78 5.17
N ASN A 288 -0.42 48.83 4.38
CA ASN A 288 -1.68 49.60 4.36
C ASN A 288 -2.55 49.53 3.08
N SER A 289 -2.36 48.54 2.19
CA SER A 289 -3.08 48.51 0.89
C SER A 289 -4.30 47.56 0.78
N TRP A 290 -4.77 46.92 1.86
CA TRP A 290 -5.96 46.06 1.79
C TRP A 290 -7.25 46.83 2.16
N GLN A 291 -8.03 47.22 1.15
CA GLN A 291 -9.41 47.68 1.33
C GLN A 291 -10.35 46.51 1.65
N GLU A 292 -11.22 46.69 2.65
CA GLU A 292 -12.24 45.72 3.05
C GLU A 292 -13.35 45.57 1.99
N ILE A 293 -13.69 44.32 1.65
CA ILE A 293 -14.87 43.97 0.84
C ILE A 293 -16.02 43.64 1.81
N PRO A 294 -17.25 44.18 1.64
CA PRO A 294 -18.37 43.85 2.52
C PRO A 294 -18.79 42.39 2.38
N ARG A 295 -18.82 41.65 3.50
CA ARG A 295 -19.39 40.30 3.57
C ARG A 295 -20.91 40.37 3.58
N SER A 296 -21.57 39.81 2.57
CA SER A 296 -22.98 39.47 2.62
C SER A 296 -23.13 38.02 3.10
N ASN A 297 -24.04 37.78 4.05
CA ASN A 297 -24.29 36.45 4.62
C ASN A 297 -25.00 35.54 3.60
N PRO A 298 -24.51 34.31 3.34
CA PRO A 298 -25.28 33.31 2.61
C PRO A 298 -26.35 32.67 3.51
N PRO A 299 -27.49 32.22 2.95
CA PRO A 299 -28.57 31.61 3.72
C PRO A 299 -28.24 30.17 4.13
N SER A 300 -28.65 29.81 5.35
CA SER A 300 -28.45 28.50 5.97
C SER A 300 -29.16 27.37 5.19
N PRO A 301 -28.50 26.21 4.94
CA PRO A 301 -29.17 25.07 4.33
C PRO A 301 -30.04 24.33 5.36
N LYS A 302 -31.27 23.99 4.94
CA LYS A 302 -32.21 23.16 5.71
C LYS A 302 -31.80 21.67 5.59
N LEU A 303 -31.69 20.98 6.73
CA LEU A 303 -31.56 19.51 6.76
C LEU A 303 -32.85 18.84 6.26
N PRO A 304 -32.77 17.75 5.47
CA PRO A 304 -33.88 16.84 5.26
C PRO A 304 -33.96 15.77 6.36
N ASP A 305 -35.20 15.42 6.72
CA ASP A 305 -35.58 14.48 7.78
C ASP A 305 -35.00 13.06 7.56
N ALA A 306 -34.33 12.55 8.58
CA ALA A 306 -33.87 11.17 8.66
C ALA A 306 -35.01 10.24 9.12
N LYS A 307 -35.58 9.49 8.19
CA LYS A 307 -36.28 8.23 8.49
C LYS A 307 -35.84 7.17 7.50
N GLU A 308 -34.91 6.33 7.95
CA GLU A 308 -34.84 4.87 7.73
C GLU A 308 -33.44 4.41 8.16
N SER A 309 -33.29 4.01 9.43
CA SER A 309 -32.07 3.37 9.90
C SER A 309 -32.29 1.87 10.06
N MET A 310 -31.59 1.15 9.19
CA MET A 310 -31.25 -0.27 9.31
C MET A 310 -30.59 -0.58 10.66
N GLY A 311 -30.69 -1.84 11.10
CA GLY A 311 -30.18 -2.29 12.38
C GLY A 311 -28.65 -2.28 12.45
N TRP A 312 -28.10 -1.29 13.15
CA TRP A 312 -26.69 -1.21 13.53
C TRP A 312 -26.48 -1.81 14.93
N ARG A 313 -25.38 -2.54 15.14
CA ARG A 313 -24.91 -2.91 16.49
C ARG A 313 -23.58 -2.24 16.76
N ALA A 314 -23.61 -1.14 17.52
CA ALA A 314 -22.42 -0.54 18.11
C ALA A 314 -21.95 -1.41 19.29
N TRP A 315 -20.65 -1.64 19.40
CA TRP A 315 -20.03 -2.17 20.62
C TRP A 315 -19.60 -1.00 21.52
N VAL A 316 -20.05 -1.01 22.78
CA VAL A 316 -19.58 -0.08 23.82
C VAL A 316 -18.54 -0.81 24.67
N PRO A 317 -17.36 -0.24 24.97
CA PRO A 317 -16.38 -0.89 25.82
C PRO A 317 -16.88 -1.00 27.26
N TRP A 318 -16.79 -2.19 27.84
CA TRP A 318 -17.04 -2.43 29.26
C TRP A 318 -16.02 -1.69 30.12
N GLY A 319 -16.49 -0.87 31.07
CA GLY A 319 -15.62 -0.27 32.08
C GLY A 319 -16.24 0.88 32.86
N SER A 320 -17.12 0.58 33.82
CA SER A 320 -17.31 1.42 35.01
C SER A 320 -17.59 0.51 36.20
N PRO A 321 -16.83 0.61 37.31
CA PRO A 321 -17.11 -0.16 38.50
C PRO A 321 -18.32 0.45 39.20
N VAL A 322 -19.38 -0.35 39.34
CA VAL A 322 -20.45 -0.08 40.31
C VAL A 322 -20.01 -0.73 41.61
N GLY A 323 -19.90 0.05 42.68
CA GLY A 323 -19.50 -0.45 44.00
C GLY A 323 -19.85 0.51 45.12
N PHE A 324 -21.08 0.31 45.64
CA PHE A 324 -21.63 0.62 46.96
C PHE A 324 -21.59 2.06 47.51
#